data_AF-A0A0D0BJH4-F1
#
_entry.id   AF-A0A0D0BJH4-F1
#
_cell.length_a   1.000
_cell.length_b   1.000
_cell.length_c   1.000
_cell.angle_alpha   90.00
_cell.angle_beta   90.00
_cell.angle_gamma   90.00
#
_symmetry.space_group_name_H-M   'P 1'
#
loop_
_entity.id
_entity.type
_entity.pdbx_description
1 polymer ?
#
loop_
_entity_poly.entity_id
_entity_poly.type
_entity_poly.pdbx_seq_one_letter_code
_entity_poly.pdbx_strand_id
1 'polypeptide(L)' 'PKCNENEKESYSKCMLTLFKPWRLGLHLKNIEESWEAAFASHIFTPRQSEIMHNMETKHQCQDARDGY' A
#
# COMPACT_ATOMS: atom_id res chain seq x y z
N PRO A 1 5.53 -19.72 -5.33
CA PRO A 1 5.40 -18.32 -5.78
C PRO A 1 4.13 -17.67 -5.19
N LYS A 2 4.20 -17.32 -3.89
CA LYS A 2 3.15 -16.62 -3.14
C LYS A 2 3.58 -15.20 -2.71
N CYS A 3 4.80 -14.78 -3.09
CA CYS A 3 5.37 -13.52 -2.64
C CYS A 3 4.53 -12.32 -3.12
N ASN A 4 4.09 -12.33 -4.38
CA ASN A 4 3.50 -11.15 -5.00
C ASN A 4 2.14 -10.74 -4.39
N GLU A 5 1.31 -11.69 -3.94
CA GLU A 5 -0.03 -11.38 -3.40
C GLU A 5 0.06 -10.85 -1.97
N ASN A 6 0.92 -11.45 -1.15
CA ASN A 6 1.16 -10.99 0.23
C ASN A 6 1.86 -9.63 0.26
N GLU A 7 2.74 -9.34 -0.70
CA GLU A 7 3.39 -8.04 -0.87
C GLU A 7 2.40 -6.94 -1.25
N LYS A 8 1.48 -7.22 -2.18
CA LYS A 8 0.43 -6.26 -2.57
C LYS A 8 -0.55 -5.98 -1.45
N GLU A 9 -0.95 -7.00 -0.69
CA GLU A 9 -1.83 -6.81 0.46
C GLU A 9 -1.14 -5.97 1.55
N SER A 10 0.13 -6.29 1.84
CA SER A 10 0.94 -5.57 2.82
C SER A 10 1.16 -4.12 2.39
N TYR A 11 1.48 -3.88 1.12
CA TYR A 11 1.64 -2.54 0.55
C TYR A 11 0.34 -1.73 0.64
N SER A 12 -0.78 -2.32 0.20
CA SER A 12 -2.11 -1.69 0.24
C SER A 12 -2.49 -1.29 1.67
N LYS A 13 -2.26 -2.19 2.63
CA LYS A 13 -2.47 -1.93 4.05
C LYS A 13 -1.59 -0.79 4.57
N CYS A 14 -0.30 -0.79 4.25
CA CYS A 14 0.64 0.26 4.65
C CYS A 14 0.22 1.62 4.10
N MET A 15 -0.11 1.72 2.81
CA MET A 15 -0.47 2.98 2.17
C MET A 15 -1.80 3.54 2.69
N LEU A 16 -2.81 2.69 2.90
CA LEU A 16 -4.07 3.10 3.54
C LEU A 16 -3.82 3.60 4.97
N THR A 17 -2.97 2.92 5.74
CA THR A 17 -2.64 3.32 7.12
C THR A 17 -1.96 4.69 7.17
N LEU A 18 -1.12 5.02 6.19
CA LEU A 18 -0.37 6.28 6.14
C LEU A 18 -1.19 7.46 5.62
N PHE A 19 -2.02 7.25 4.60
CA PHE A 19 -2.63 8.35 3.84
C PHE A 19 -4.13 8.53 4.08
N LYS A 20 -4.83 7.47 4.49
CA LYS A 20 -6.25 7.57 4.85
C LYS A 20 -6.34 8.07 6.29
N PRO A 21 -7.17 9.07 6.62
CA PRO A 21 -7.41 9.42 8.00
C PRO A 21 -8.30 8.34 8.66
N TRP A 22 -7.81 7.68 9.71
CA TRP A 22 -8.57 6.65 10.42
C TRP A 22 -8.45 6.82 11.94
N ARG A 23 -9.54 6.55 12.65
CA ARG A 23 -9.57 6.48 14.13
C ARG A 23 -9.72 5.05 14.64
N LEU A 24 -10.30 4.19 13.82
CA LEU A 24 -10.53 2.77 14.08
C LEU A 24 -10.10 1.97 12.85
N GLY A 25 -9.65 0.73 13.03
CA GLY A 25 -9.25 -0.14 11.91
C GLY A 25 -10.36 -0.37 10.88
N LEU A 26 -11.63 -0.33 11.32
CA LEU A 26 -12.80 -0.42 10.44
C LEU A 26 -12.94 0.76 9.47
N HIS A 27 -12.28 1.89 9.73
CA HIS A 27 -12.27 3.01 8.78
C HIS A 27 -11.27 2.77 7.64
N LEU A 28 -10.31 1.87 7.82
CA LEU A 28 -9.33 1.57 6.78
C LEU A 28 -9.93 0.71 5.67
N LYS A 29 -10.65 -0.36 6.05
CA LYS A 29 -11.35 -1.25 5.13
C LYS A 29 -12.61 -1.83 5.79
N ASN A 30 -13.58 -2.23 4.97
CA ASN A 30 -14.69 -3.04 5.46
C ASN A 30 -14.22 -4.45 5.83
N ILE A 31 -14.97 -5.13 6.71
CA ILE A 31 -14.61 -6.47 7.21
C ILE A 31 -14.51 -7.49 6.05
N GLU A 32 -15.44 -7.40 5.10
CA GLU A 32 -15.54 -8.30 3.94
C GLU A 32 -14.70 -7.84 2.74
N GLU A 33 -14.08 -6.67 2.82
CA GLU A 33 -13.29 -6.08 1.74
C GLU A 33 -11.80 -6.46 1.90
N SER A 34 -11.13 -6.74 0.78
CA SER A 34 -9.68 -6.95 0.74
C SER A 34 -8.94 -5.61 0.86
N TRP A 35 -7.69 -5.64 1.32
CA TRP A 35 -6.89 -4.40 1.39
C TRP A 35 -6.66 -3.78 0.02
N GLU A 36 -6.53 -4.60 -1.03
CA GLU A 36 -6.40 -4.14 -2.41
C GLU A 36 -7.68 -3.43 -2.90
N ALA A 37 -8.86 -3.97 -2.59
CA ALA A 37 -10.13 -3.35 -2.95
C ALA A 37 -10.32 -2.01 -2.22
N ALA A 38 -10.00 -1.97 -0.92
CA ALA A 38 -10.05 -0.74 -0.12
C ALA A 38 -9.05 0.31 -0.59
N PHE A 39 -7.90 -0.12 -1.09
CA PHE A 39 -6.87 0.76 -1.65
C PHE A 39 -7.29 1.30 -3.01
N ALA A 40 -7.83 0.45 -3.89
CA ALA A 40 -8.33 0.83 -5.20
C ALA A 40 -9.55 1.76 -5.11
N SER A 41 -10.38 1.62 -4.08
CA SER A 41 -11.53 2.49 -3.83
C SER A 41 -11.16 3.83 -3.17
N HIS A 42 -9.98 3.94 -2.57
CA HIS A 42 -9.53 5.17 -1.93
C HIS A 42 -8.91 6.14 -2.95
N ILE A 43 -9.42 7.37 -2.95
CA ILE A 43 -8.89 8.43 -3.81
C ILE A 43 -7.71 9.10 -3.11
N PHE A 44 -6.50 8.77 -3.56
CA PHE A 44 -5.28 9.46 -3.16
C PHE A 44 -5.16 10.80 -3.87
N THR A 45 -4.68 11.81 -3.15
CA THR A 45 -4.32 13.10 -3.77
C THR A 45 -3.09 12.91 -4.68
N PRO A 46 -2.89 13.76 -5.71
CA PRO A 46 -1.73 13.66 -6.60
C PRO A 46 -0.40 13.62 -5.83
N ARG A 47 -0.29 14.41 -4.75
CA ARG A 47 0.89 14.43 -3.90
C ARG A 47 1.12 13.11 -3.17
N GLN A 48 0.07 12.45 -2.70
CA GLN A 48 0.18 11.14 -2.05
C GLN A 48 0.60 10.08 -3.06
N SER A 49 0.04 10.10 -4.27
CA SER A 49 0.44 9.21 -5.37
C SER A 49 1.92 9.37 -5.74
N GLU A 50 2.44 10.60 -5.82
CA GLU A 50 3.88 10.86 -6.03
C GLU A 50 4.75 10.25 -4.92
N ILE A 51 4.35 10.41 -3.67
CA ILE A 51 5.08 9.86 -2.51
C ILE A 51 5.06 8.33 -2.58
N MET A 52 3.91 7.73 -2.86
CA MET A 52 3.76 6.29 -3.01
C MET A 52 4.65 5.74 -4.13
N HIS A 53 4.68 6.41 -5.29
CA HIS A 53 5.57 6.04 -6.39
C HIS A 53 7.04 6.08 -5.98
N ASN A 54 7.48 7.16 -5.32
CA ASN A 54 8.85 7.28 -4.82
C ASN A 54 9.20 6.20 -3.78
N MET A 55 8.23 5.83 -2.93
CA MET A 55 8.41 4.73 -1.98
C MET A 55 8.60 3.41 -2.72
N GLU A 56 7.76 3.09 -3.70
CA GLU A 56 7.89 1.86 -4.50
C GLU A 56 9.24 1.79 -5.24
N THR A 57 9.65 2.88 -5.90
CA THR A 57 10.95 2.96 -6.58
C THR A 57 12.10 2.72 -5.62
N LYS A 58 12.06 3.31 -4.40
CA LYS A 58 13.10 3.08 -3.40
C LYS A 58 13.17 1.62 -2.98
N HIS A 59 12.02 0.98 -2.71
CA HIS A 59 12.00 -0.45 -2.35
C HIS A 59 12.59 -1.31 -3.46
N GLN A 60 12.22 -1.07 -4.73
CA GLN A 60 12.78 -1.80 -5.87
C GLN A 60 14.30 -1.63 -5.99
N CYS A 61 14.81 -0.42 -5.78
CA CYS A 61 16.26 -0.17 -5.80
C CYS A 61 16.99 -0.83 -4.62
N GLN A 62 16.34 -0.91 -3.45
CA GLN A 62 16.90 -1.60 -2.28
C GLN A 62 16.96 -3.11 -2.51
N ASP A 63 15.87 -3.72 -2.98
CA ASP A 63 15.82 -5.15 -3.32
C ASP A 63 16.85 -5.51 -4.40
N ALA A 64 16.97 -4.67 -5.44
CA ALA A 64 17.96 -4.88 -6.50
C ALA A 64 19.41 -4.81 -6.00
N ARG A 65 19.68 -4.03 -4.96
CA ARG A 65 21.01 -3.91 -4.36
C ARG A 65 21.33 -5.07 -3.42
N ASP A 66 20.35 -5.51 -2.63
CA ASP A 66 20.54 -6.52 -1.59
C ASP A 66 20.44 -7.96 -2.16
N GLY A 67 20.07 -8.11 -3.44
CA GLY A 67 20.03 -9.37 -4.19
C GLY A 67 21.32 -9.75 -4.94
N TYR A 68 22.47 -9.15 -4.60
CA TYR A 68 23.80 -9.40 -5.19
C TYR A 68 24.74 -10.15 -4.24
#